data_AF-A0A2G9CE60-F1
#
_entry.id   AF-A0A2G9CE60-F1
#
_cell.length_a   1.000
_cell.length_b   1.000
_cell.length_c   1.000
_cell.angle_alpha   90.00
_cell.angle_beta   90.00
_cell.angle_gamma   90.00
#
_symmetry.space_group_name_H-M   'P 1'
#
loop_
_entity.id
_entity.type
_entity.pdbx_description
1 polymer ?
#
loop_
_entity_poly.entity_id
_entity_poly.type
_entity_poly.pdbx_seq_one_letter_code
_entity_poly.pdbx_strand_id
1 'polypeptide(L)'
;MSFVVGLLIAAFIYLLLQQLTAAQAERNDYLKAEITKLDTQIKDIATLRAEIEALRARQRAVENLQSDRNTPVHLLNELAQFTPEGVFLQSVRQTNKVVVIAGVAASNERVSEMLRNLSRAEWVEAPDLVEIKAAPVNPRDPRRLYDFSIKVGIKSANPEAAAGAASGAGATPPKKS
;
A
#
# COMPACT_ATOMS: atom_id res chain seq x y z
N MET A 1 -38.26 -74.14 28.12
CA MET A 1 -38.81 -72.84 28.62
C MET A 1 -37.74 -71.75 28.66
N SER A 2 -36.53 -72.03 29.14
CA SER A 2 -35.44 -71.03 29.27
C SER A 2 -34.97 -70.40 27.94
N PHE A 3 -34.98 -71.14 26.83
CA PHE A 3 -34.59 -70.61 25.51
C PHE A 3 -35.54 -69.52 25.01
N VAL A 4 -36.85 -69.70 25.22
CA VAL A 4 -37.89 -68.73 24.81
C VAL A 4 -37.80 -67.45 25.64
N VAL A 5 -37.51 -67.58 26.94
CA VAL A 5 -37.31 -66.45 27.86
C VAL A 5 -36.06 -65.66 27.48
N GLY A 6 -34.95 -66.34 27.15
CA GLY A 6 -33.74 -65.67 26.68
C GLY A 6 -33.94 -64.88 25.39
N LEU A 7 -34.73 -65.43 24.45
CA LEU A 7 -35.04 -64.78 23.18
C LEU A 7 -35.93 -63.54 23.36
N LEU A 8 -36.90 -63.59 24.27
CA LEU A 8 -37.74 -62.44 24.62
C LEU A 8 -36.93 -61.31 25.27
N ILE A 9 -36.01 -61.63 26.18
CA ILE A 9 -35.15 -60.64 26.82
C ILE A 9 -34.21 -59.99 25.78
N ALA A 10 -33.63 -60.78 24.89
CA ALA A 10 -32.76 -60.28 23.82
C ALA A 10 -33.52 -59.35 22.85
N ALA A 11 -34.74 -59.71 22.45
CA ALA A 11 -35.58 -58.87 21.60
C ALA A 11 -35.96 -57.54 22.28
N PHE A 12 -36.24 -57.56 23.57
CA PHE A 12 -36.55 -56.36 24.35
C PHE A 12 -35.34 -55.42 24.46
N ILE A 13 -34.15 -55.96 24.73
CA ILE A 13 -32.90 -55.20 24.77
C ILE A 13 -32.57 -54.62 23.40
N TYR A 14 -32.74 -55.40 22.33
CA TYR A 14 -32.52 -54.94 20.95
C TYR A 14 -33.44 -53.75 20.60
N LEU A 15 -34.73 -53.83 20.97
CA LEU A 15 -35.67 -52.72 20.78
C LEU A 15 -35.25 -51.45 21.53
N LEU A 16 -34.79 -51.58 22.78
CA LEU A 16 -34.30 -50.45 23.56
C LEU A 16 -33.04 -49.82 22.95
N LEU A 17 -32.08 -50.64 22.52
CA LEU A 17 -30.88 -50.16 21.84
C LEU A 17 -31.24 -49.44 20.54
N GLN A 18 -32.18 -49.99 19.78
CA GLN A 18 -32.62 -49.40 18.51
C GLN A 18 -33.24 -48.02 18.70
N GLN A 19 -34.06 -47.82 19.74
CA GLN A 19 -34.61 -46.50 20.08
C GLN A 19 -33.54 -45.50 20.49
N LEU A 20 -32.55 -45.93 21.29
CA LEU A 20 -31.43 -45.08 21.70
C LEU A 20 -30.56 -44.68 20.49
N THR A 21 -30.26 -45.59 19.58
CA THR A 21 -29.55 -45.27 18.33
C THR A 21 -30.34 -44.35 17.42
N ALA A 22 -31.67 -44.49 17.36
CA ALA A 22 -32.52 -43.60 16.56
C ALA A 22 -32.48 -42.15 17.10
N ALA A 23 -32.58 -41.98 18.43
CA ALA A 23 -32.45 -40.68 19.07
C ALA A 23 -31.03 -40.08 18.90
N GLN A 24 -30.00 -40.93 18.91
CA GLN A 24 -28.63 -40.51 18.65
C GLN A 24 -28.43 -40.06 17.18
N ALA A 25 -29.04 -40.77 16.23
CA ALA A 25 -28.98 -40.46 14.81
C ALA A 25 -29.68 -39.14 14.49
N GLU A 26 -30.86 -38.89 15.05
CA GLU A 26 -31.60 -37.63 14.89
C GLU A 26 -30.80 -36.43 15.39
N ARG A 27 -30.13 -36.56 16.55
CA ARG A 27 -29.22 -35.53 17.08
C ARG A 27 -28.01 -35.31 16.17
N ASN A 28 -27.47 -36.38 15.61
CA ASN A 28 -26.33 -36.29 14.70
C ASN A 28 -26.72 -35.57 13.40
N ASP A 29 -27.90 -35.86 12.86
CA ASP A 29 -28.42 -35.22 11.65
C ASP A 29 -28.78 -33.74 11.91
N TYR A 30 -29.32 -33.42 13.09
CA TYR A 30 -29.53 -32.03 13.52
C TYR A 30 -28.21 -31.25 13.62
N LEU A 31 -27.19 -31.84 14.25
CA LEU A 31 -25.86 -31.23 14.34
C LEU A 31 -25.22 -31.05 12.96
N LYS A 32 -25.34 -32.03 12.06
CA LYS A 32 -24.85 -31.93 10.67
C LYS A 32 -25.57 -30.82 9.90
N ALA A 33 -26.88 -30.69 10.04
CA ALA A 33 -27.66 -29.65 9.39
C ALA A 33 -27.20 -28.25 9.83
N GLU A 34 -26.96 -28.06 11.13
CA GLU A 34 -26.47 -26.80 11.66
C GLU A 34 -25.04 -26.51 11.17
N ILE A 35 -24.16 -27.52 11.14
CA ILE A 35 -22.80 -27.38 10.56
C ILE A 35 -22.87 -26.92 9.11
N THR A 36 -23.74 -27.52 8.27
CA THR A 36 -23.88 -27.09 6.86
C THR A 36 -24.39 -25.66 6.72
N LYS A 37 -25.25 -25.20 7.63
CA LYS A 37 -25.75 -23.82 7.66
C LYS A 37 -24.64 -22.84 8.06
N LEU A 38 -23.80 -23.20 9.04
CA LEU A 38 -22.64 -22.42 9.43
C LEU A 38 -21.58 -22.38 8.30
N ASP A 39 -21.34 -23.48 7.59
CA ASP A 39 -20.42 -23.53 6.45
C ASP A 39 -20.84 -22.61 5.30
N THR A 40 -22.15 -22.49 5.06
CA THR A 40 -22.69 -21.56 4.05
C THR A 40 -22.42 -20.12 4.44
N GLN A 41 -22.65 -19.76 5.70
CA GLN A 41 -22.34 -18.42 6.23
C GLN A 41 -20.82 -18.11 6.17
N ILE A 42 -19.97 -19.10 6.44
CA ILE A 42 -18.51 -18.94 6.33
C ILE A 42 -18.09 -18.68 4.88
N LYS A 43 -18.69 -19.39 3.91
CA LYS A 43 -18.44 -19.16 2.47
C LYS A 43 -18.88 -17.77 2.03
N ASP A 44 -20.04 -17.30 2.49
CA ASP A 44 -20.53 -15.95 2.20
C ASP A 44 -19.59 -14.87 2.78
N ILE A 45 -19.04 -15.08 3.97
CA ILE A 45 -18.03 -14.17 4.54
C ILE A 45 -16.73 -14.18 3.72
N ALA A 46 -16.31 -15.35 3.22
CA ALA A 46 -15.12 -15.47 2.39
C ALA A 46 -15.30 -14.76 1.03
N THR A 47 -16.47 -14.88 0.40
CA THR A 47 -16.78 -14.19 -0.86
C THR A 47 -16.86 -12.67 -0.66
N LEU A 48 -17.51 -12.20 0.41
CA LEU A 48 -17.56 -10.76 0.75
C LEU A 48 -16.16 -10.18 0.99
N ARG A 49 -15.27 -10.90 1.67
CA ARG A 49 -13.88 -10.45 1.87
C ARG A 49 -13.13 -10.30 0.53
N ALA A 50 -13.30 -11.24 -0.38
CA ALA A 50 -12.70 -11.17 -1.71
C ALA A 50 -13.22 -9.98 -2.53
N GLU A 51 -14.52 -9.67 -2.44
CA GLU A 51 -15.11 -8.50 -3.09
C GLU A 51 -14.56 -7.18 -2.51
N ILE A 52 -14.43 -7.08 -1.18
CA ILE A 52 -13.85 -5.91 -0.51
C ILE A 52 -12.40 -5.69 -0.93
N GLU A 53 -11.59 -6.74 -1.07
CA GLU A 53 -10.22 -6.62 -1.55
C GLU A 53 -10.16 -6.12 -3.01
N ALA A 54 -11.02 -6.64 -3.88
CA ALA A 54 -11.12 -6.19 -5.27
C ALA A 54 -11.57 -4.72 -5.37
N LEU A 55 -12.54 -4.30 -4.55
CA LEU A 55 -13.02 -2.92 -4.46
C LEU A 55 -11.94 -1.98 -3.91
N ARG A 56 -11.20 -2.39 -2.87
CA ARG A 56 -10.07 -1.61 -2.33
C ARG A 56 -8.94 -1.45 -3.34
N ALA A 57 -8.63 -2.47 -4.15
CA ALA A 57 -7.64 -2.36 -5.20
C ALA A 57 -8.01 -1.29 -6.24
N ARG A 58 -9.30 -1.20 -6.61
CA ARG A 58 -9.81 -0.17 -7.52
C ARG A 58 -9.81 1.21 -6.88
N GLN A 59 -10.21 1.33 -5.61
CA GLN A 59 -10.16 2.60 -4.88
C GLN A 59 -8.73 3.15 -4.81
N ARG A 60 -7.73 2.32 -4.49
CA ARG A 60 -6.32 2.73 -4.47
C ARG A 60 -5.82 3.18 -5.85
N ALA A 61 -6.21 2.49 -6.93
CA ALA A 61 -5.84 2.89 -8.28
C ALA A 61 -6.40 4.28 -8.65
N VAL A 62 -7.64 4.57 -8.23
CA VAL A 62 -8.28 5.87 -8.49
C VAL A 62 -7.73 6.97 -7.58
N GLU A 63 -7.47 6.67 -6.30
CA GLU A 63 -6.97 7.64 -5.33
C GLU A 63 -5.50 8.03 -5.56
N ASN A 64 -4.66 7.08 -5.97
CA ASN A 64 -3.30 7.36 -6.44
C ASN A 64 -3.34 8.26 -7.68
N LEU A 65 -4.26 8.00 -8.62
CA LEU A 65 -4.41 8.81 -9.83
C LEU A 65 -4.94 10.23 -9.56
N GLN A 66 -5.72 10.43 -8.50
CA GLN A 66 -6.22 11.76 -8.13
C GLN A 66 -5.22 12.56 -7.30
N SER A 67 -4.46 11.91 -6.42
CA SER A 67 -3.39 12.57 -5.64
C SER A 67 -2.25 13.05 -6.54
N ASP A 68 -1.93 12.31 -7.62
CA ASP A 68 -0.90 12.68 -8.58
C ASP A 68 -1.26 13.87 -9.50
N ARG A 69 -2.53 14.30 -9.57
CA ARG A 69 -2.95 15.33 -10.54
C ARG A 69 -2.46 16.75 -10.23
N ASN A 70 -2.43 17.15 -8.96
CA ASN A 70 -2.12 18.54 -8.60
C ASN A 70 -0.79 18.73 -7.86
N THR A 71 -0.18 17.67 -7.32
CA THR A 71 1.13 17.75 -6.65
C THR A 71 2.25 18.29 -7.55
N PRO A 72 2.36 17.90 -8.84
CA PRO A 72 3.42 18.41 -9.71
C PRO A 72 3.31 19.92 -9.99
N VAL A 73 2.09 20.46 -10.02
CA VAL A 73 1.83 21.88 -10.33
C VAL A 73 2.26 22.77 -9.17
N HIS A 74 1.93 22.38 -7.93
CA HIS A 74 2.37 23.11 -6.75
C HIS A 74 3.89 23.07 -6.61
N LEU A 75 4.50 21.91 -6.85
CA LEU A 75 5.95 21.78 -6.84
C LEU A 75 6.61 22.67 -7.89
N LEU A 76 6.09 22.71 -9.12
CA LEU A 76 6.65 23.55 -10.17
C LEU A 76 6.52 25.05 -9.83
N ASN A 77 5.41 25.46 -9.22
CA ASN A 77 5.19 26.84 -8.80
C ASN A 77 6.17 27.26 -7.69
N GLU A 78 6.42 26.37 -6.71
CA GLU A 78 7.41 26.57 -5.66
C GLU A 78 8.83 26.63 -6.26
N LEU A 79 9.20 25.70 -7.15
CA LEU A 79 10.50 25.74 -7.81
C LEU A 79 10.72 27.04 -8.57
N ALA A 80 9.71 27.52 -9.31
CA ALA A 80 9.79 28.81 -10.01
C ALA A 80 9.96 30.00 -9.05
N GLN A 81 9.31 29.97 -7.89
CA GLN A 81 9.36 31.05 -6.90
C GLN A 81 10.67 31.10 -6.09
N PHE A 82 11.28 29.94 -5.82
CA PHE A 82 12.51 29.83 -5.03
C PHE A 82 13.80 29.77 -5.87
N THR A 83 13.69 29.85 -7.21
CA THR A 83 14.86 29.90 -8.11
C THR A 83 15.50 31.30 -8.09
N PRO A 84 16.76 31.45 -7.64
CA PRO A 84 17.45 32.74 -7.64
C PRO A 84 17.89 33.16 -9.05
N GLU A 85 18.15 34.46 -9.24
CA GLU A 85 18.66 34.98 -10.50
C GLU A 85 20.01 34.37 -10.88
N GLY A 86 20.15 33.94 -12.14
CA GLY A 86 21.38 33.31 -12.66
C GLY A 86 21.45 31.79 -12.52
N VAL A 87 20.34 31.14 -12.15
CA VAL A 87 20.15 29.69 -12.22
C VAL A 87 19.12 29.35 -13.30
N PHE A 88 19.48 28.44 -14.21
CA PHE A 88 18.60 27.95 -15.26
C PHE A 88 18.33 26.46 -15.08
N LEU A 89 17.06 26.10 -14.92
CA LEU A 89 16.63 24.70 -14.85
C LEU A 89 16.58 24.13 -16.27
N GLN A 90 17.26 23.00 -16.50
CA GLN A 90 17.24 22.29 -17.79
C GLN A 90 16.28 21.11 -17.78
N SER A 91 16.22 20.37 -16.68
CA SER A 91 15.32 19.22 -16.57
C SER A 91 14.82 19.05 -15.14
N VAL A 92 13.55 18.67 -15.03
CA VAL A 92 12.92 18.28 -13.77
C VAL A 92 12.29 16.92 -14.00
N ARG A 93 12.73 15.91 -13.24
CA ARG A 93 12.21 14.54 -13.32
C ARG A 93 11.64 14.15 -11.97
N GLN A 94 10.33 13.93 -11.92
CA GLN A 94 9.66 13.36 -10.76
C GLN A 94 9.55 11.84 -10.90
N THR A 95 9.85 11.12 -9.82
CA THR A 95 9.64 9.68 -9.71
C THR A 95 9.04 9.40 -8.34
N ASN A 96 7.75 9.05 -8.31
CA ASN A 96 6.96 8.93 -7.09
C ASN A 96 7.04 10.22 -6.24
N LYS A 97 7.65 10.13 -5.06
CA LYS A 97 7.83 11.23 -4.10
C LYS A 97 9.22 11.86 -4.13
N VAL A 98 10.06 11.52 -5.11
CA VAL A 98 11.41 12.08 -5.27
C VAL A 98 11.47 12.85 -6.58
N VAL A 99 11.97 14.08 -6.52
CA VAL A 99 12.22 14.93 -7.68
C VAL A 99 13.72 15.12 -7.84
N VAL A 100 14.18 14.95 -9.07
CA VAL A 100 15.55 15.26 -9.48
C VAL A 100 15.49 16.47 -10.39
N ILE A 101 16.20 17.53 -10.01
CA ILE A 101 16.27 18.80 -10.70
C ILE A 101 17.68 18.96 -11.22
N ALA A 102 17.85 19.12 -12.52
CA ALA A 102 19.13 19.44 -13.13
C ALA A 102 19.07 20.80 -13.84
N GLY A 103 20.14 21.57 -13.71
CA GLY A 103 20.24 22.89 -14.29
C GLY A 103 21.67 23.39 -14.35
N VAL A 104 21.82 24.62 -14.84
CA VAL A 104 23.09 25.34 -14.87
C VAL A 104 23.01 26.59 -14.01
N ALA A 105 24.04 26.83 -13.22
CA ALA A 105 24.19 28.02 -12.39
C ALA A 105 25.39 28.85 -12.84
N ALA A 106 25.28 30.18 -12.74
CA ALA A 106 26.37 31.09 -13.04
C ALA A 106 27.54 31.01 -12.04
N SER A 107 27.30 30.55 -10.80
CA SER A 107 28.33 30.33 -9.79
C SER A 107 27.93 29.28 -8.76
N ASN A 108 28.91 28.78 -8.00
CA ASN A 108 28.67 27.84 -6.90
C ASN A 108 27.89 28.50 -5.74
N GLU A 109 28.10 29.80 -5.50
CA GLU A 109 27.32 30.51 -4.46
C GLU A 109 25.83 30.47 -4.76
N ARG A 110 25.44 30.59 -6.04
CA ARG A 110 24.03 30.52 -6.46
C ARG A 110 23.42 29.13 -6.28
N VAL A 111 24.19 28.07 -6.47
CA VAL A 111 23.73 26.69 -6.18
C VAL A 111 23.45 26.52 -4.69
N SER A 112 24.35 27.03 -3.84
CA SER A 112 24.21 26.98 -2.38
C SER A 112 23.04 27.83 -1.86
N GLU A 113 22.80 28.98 -2.49
CA GLU A 113 21.65 29.84 -2.22
C GLU A 113 20.34 29.16 -2.62
N MET A 114 20.30 28.50 -3.78
CA MET A 114 19.13 27.74 -4.21
C MET A 114 18.82 26.56 -3.27
N LEU A 115 19.82 25.80 -2.82
CA LEU A 115 19.61 24.73 -1.83
C LEU A 115 18.99 25.28 -0.53
N ARG A 116 19.46 26.44 -0.08
CA ARG A 116 18.94 27.11 1.11
C ARG A 116 17.51 27.63 0.91
N ASN A 117 17.18 28.12 -0.27
CA ASN A 117 15.82 28.54 -0.61
C ASN A 117 14.86 27.34 -0.69
N LEU A 118 15.29 26.26 -1.33
CA LEU A 118 14.53 25.01 -1.44
C LEU A 118 14.30 24.34 -0.08
N SER A 119 15.21 24.47 0.87
CA SER A 119 15.01 23.95 2.24
C SER A 119 13.93 24.70 3.04
N ARG A 120 13.49 25.88 2.58
CA ARG A 120 12.42 26.66 3.22
C ARG A 120 11.05 26.44 2.56
N ALA A 121 11.01 25.79 1.40
CA ALA A 121 9.77 25.55 0.68
C ALA A 121 8.89 24.55 1.45
N GLU A 122 7.58 24.82 1.48
CA GLU A 122 6.64 24.07 2.34
C GLU A 122 6.37 22.65 1.80
N TRP A 123 6.52 22.47 0.48
CA TRP A 123 6.21 21.24 -0.25
C TRP A 123 7.44 20.38 -0.58
N VAL A 124 8.63 20.81 -0.15
CA VAL A 124 9.91 20.18 -0.43
C VAL A 124 10.54 19.71 0.87
N GLU A 125 11.01 18.47 0.90
CA GLU A 125 11.68 17.88 2.07
C GLU A 125 13.09 17.42 1.69
N ALA A 126 14.07 17.76 2.54
CA ALA A 126 15.47 17.33 2.44
C ALA A 126 16.10 17.50 1.03
N PRO A 127 16.37 18.75 0.59
CA PRO A 127 17.17 18.97 -0.61
C PRO A 127 18.59 18.47 -0.41
N ASP A 128 19.00 17.52 -1.24
CA ASP A 128 20.34 16.96 -1.25
C ASP A 128 21.03 17.23 -2.60
N LEU A 129 22.27 17.67 -2.53
CA LEU A 129 23.07 18.01 -3.71
C LEU A 129 23.75 16.73 -4.21
N VAL A 130 23.35 16.27 -5.39
CA VAL A 130 23.86 15.03 -5.96
C VAL A 130 25.20 15.26 -6.66
N GLU A 131 25.29 16.29 -7.49
CA GLU A 131 26.48 16.52 -8.31
C GLU A 131 26.61 18.00 -8.71
N ILE A 132 27.84 18.53 -8.73
CA ILE A 132 28.21 19.79 -9.38
C ILE A 132 29.37 19.51 -10.33
N LYS A 133 29.21 19.87 -11.61
CA LYS A 133 30.26 19.80 -12.64
C LYS A 133 30.44 21.17 -13.26
N ALA A 134 31.69 21.55 -13.56
CA ALA A 134 31.93 22.74 -14.38
C ALA A 134 31.52 22.42 -15.82
N ALA A 135 30.59 23.19 -16.37
CA ALA A 135 30.15 23.03 -17.75
C ALA A 135 31.33 23.37 -18.69
N PRO A 136 31.51 22.63 -19.80
CA PRO A 136 32.54 22.96 -20.78
C PRO A 136 32.29 24.37 -21.31
N VAL A 137 33.30 25.24 -21.24
CA VAL A 137 33.22 26.63 -21.71
C VAL A 137 32.91 26.62 -23.19
N ASN A 138 31.69 27.03 -23.55
CA ASN A 138 31.29 27.13 -24.95
C ASN A 138 32.00 28.34 -25.57
N PRO A 139 32.65 28.22 -26.75
CA PRO A 139 33.39 29.33 -27.37
C PRO A 139 32.50 30.51 -27.81
N ARG A 140 31.16 30.39 -27.71
CA ARG A 140 30.20 31.47 -27.95
C ARG A 140 29.85 32.30 -26.71
N ASP A 141 30.12 31.80 -25.50
CA ASP A 141 29.81 32.52 -24.26
C ASP A 141 30.89 32.19 -23.20
N PRO A 142 31.84 33.10 -22.91
CA PRO A 142 33.00 32.84 -22.05
C PRO A 142 32.64 32.75 -20.55
N ARG A 143 31.34 32.71 -20.22
CA ARG A 143 30.86 32.58 -18.84
C ARG A 143 31.05 31.14 -18.39
N ARG A 144 31.74 30.94 -17.26
CA ARG A 144 31.84 29.62 -16.61
C ARG A 144 30.49 29.30 -15.98
N LEU A 145 29.76 28.35 -16.55
CA LEU A 145 28.54 27.81 -15.97
C LEU A 145 28.88 26.52 -15.21
N TYR A 146 28.08 26.20 -14.19
CA TYR A 146 28.18 24.98 -13.42
C TYR A 146 26.90 24.19 -13.58
N ASP A 147 27.01 22.99 -14.15
CA ASP A 147 25.92 22.01 -14.14
C ASP A 147 25.75 21.51 -12.70
N PHE A 148 24.51 21.50 -12.22
CA PHE A 148 24.17 20.94 -10.91
C PHE A 148 23.00 19.97 -11.04
N SER A 149 22.97 18.99 -10.13
CA SER A 149 21.85 18.08 -9.94
C SER A 149 21.46 18.04 -8.47
N ILE A 150 20.20 18.33 -8.17
CA ILE A 150 19.64 18.32 -6.82
C ILE A 150 18.53 17.28 -6.75
N LYS A 151 18.51 16.51 -5.67
CA LYS A 151 17.44 15.58 -5.35
C LYS A 151 16.63 16.15 -4.18
N VAL A 152 15.32 16.10 -4.30
CA VAL A 152 14.39 16.65 -3.31
C VAL A 152 13.23 15.68 -3.10
N GLY A 153 12.81 15.50 -1.85
CA GLY A 153 11.58 14.78 -1.51
C GLY A 153 10.36 15.69 -1.62
N ILE A 154 9.20 15.13 -1.96
CA ILE A 154 7.92 15.83 -1.94
C ILE A 154 7.20 15.56 -0.63
N LYS A 155 6.88 16.62 0.11
CA LYS A 155 6.01 16.51 1.28
C LYS A 155 4.61 16.11 0.81
N SER A 156 4.16 14.92 1.21
CA SER A 156 2.83 14.42 0.81
C SER A 156 1.74 15.26 1.48
N ALA A 157 0.79 15.81 0.72
CA ALA A 157 -0.39 16.50 1.26
C ALA A 157 -1.28 15.60 2.13
N ASN A 158 -1.10 14.28 2.05
CA ASN A 158 -1.83 13.29 2.83
C ASN A 158 -0.85 12.34 3.56
N PRO A 159 -0.61 12.51 4.87
CA PRO A 159 0.20 11.58 5.66
C PRO A 159 -0.48 10.20 5.87
N GLU A 160 -1.78 10.06 5.59
CA GLU A 160 -2.54 8.83 5.84
C GLU A 160 -2.29 7.71 4.80
N ALA A 161 -1.97 8.09 3.55
CA ALA A 161 -1.65 7.13 2.49
C ALA A 161 -0.32 6.38 2.71
N ALA A 162 0.64 6.99 3.43
CA ALA A 162 1.91 6.35 3.74
C ALA A 162 1.80 5.31 4.88
N ALA A 163 0.94 5.58 5.87
CA ALA A 163 0.67 4.66 6.98
C ALA A 163 -0.07 3.40 6.52
N GLY A 164 -0.96 3.52 5.52
CA GLY A 164 -1.67 2.38 4.93
C GLY A 164 -0.76 1.43 4.14
N ALA A 165 0.30 1.94 3.49
CA ALA A 165 1.24 1.12 2.71
C ALA A 165 2.24 0.34 3.60
N ALA A 166 2.69 0.93 4.72
CA ALA A 166 3.58 0.26 5.66
C ALA A 166 2.89 -0.85 6.48
N SER A 167 1.58 -0.70 6.74
CA SER A 167 0.78 -1.70 7.48
C SER A 167 0.47 -2.97 6.67
N GLY A 168 0.47 -2.88 5.32
CA GLY A 168 0.16 -4.02 4.45
C GLY A 168 1.30 -5.03 4.25
N ALA A 169 2.55 -4.69 4.61
CA ALA A 169 3.72 -5.52 4.35
C ALA A 169 4.08 -6.49 5.51
N GLY A 170 3.34 -6.47 6.62
CA GLY A 170 3.63 -7.26 7.82
C GLY A 170 2.85 -8.57 8.00
N ALA A 171 1.87 -8.88 7.15
CA ALA A 171 1.03 -10.06 7.30
C ALA A 171 1.63 -11.30 6.61
N THR A 172 2.72 -11.83 7.18
CA THR A 172 3.21 -13.17 6.86
C THR A 172 2.17 -14.20 7.33
N PRO A 173 1.64 -15.10 6.48
CA PRO A 173 0.64 -16.07 6.90
C PRO A 173 1.28 -17.14 7.82
N PRO A 174 0.60 -17.57 8.90
CA PRO A 174 1.15 -18.58 9.81
C PRO A 174 1.19 -19.96 9.13
N LYS A 175 2.36 -20.61 9.22
CA LYS A 175 2.58 -22.02 8.90
C LYS A 175 1.69 -22.88 9.81
N LYS A 176 0.87 -23.74 9.18
CA LYS A 176 0.09 -24.81 9.80
C LYS A 176 1.02 -25.95 10.23
N SER A 177 1.06 -26.26 11.52
CA SER A 177 1.58 -27.51 12.11
C SER A 177 0.42 -28.25 12.75
#